data_AF-A0A933WXN3-F1
#
_entry.id   AF-A0A933WXN3-F1
#
_cell.length_a   1.000
_cell.length_b   1.000
_cell.length_c   1.000
_cell.angle_alpha   90.00
_cell.angle_beta   90.00
_cell.angle_gamma   90.00
#
_symmetry.space_group_name_H-M   'P 1'
#
loop_
_entity.id
_entity.type
_entity.pdbx_description
1 polymer ?
#
loop_
_entity_poly.entity_id
_entity_poly.type
_entity_poly.pdbx_seq_one_letter_code
_entity_poly.pdbx_strand_id
1 'polypeptide(L)'
;MDWVYLILYFIVSAGAFWAGYVHIGRMRAGYWIPIAIACLLCICAFTALRRFPEYEFKIIPLFLGGIYDLINFIPFALLFMGVAARKTVPAFLSKEIFAIAIIIFSFGLYRASWIYSGTGVNPQKQVFSLKGYCAQTTGHTCGPASAVNFLQMYNIQATEAEMAKLSHTTYANGVNTAQLARAVAEKAGAEGLEVDVTATDWQALAELKRPCITFIKYTYWVDHVVVITGVDETMEHVSFIDPVGGNLKTYDKDIFLQIWRGQIIYIK
;
A
#
# COMPACT_ATOMS: atom_id res chain seq x y z
N MET A 1 19.36 6.56 1.59
CA MET A 1 18.81 7.15 0.35
C MET A 1 17.42 7.73 0.58
N ASP A 2 16.74 7.42 1.69
CA ASP A 2 15.31 7.70 1.84
C ASP A 2 14.98 9.19 2.06
N TRP A 3 15.91 9.98 2.59
CA TRP A 3 15.75 11.44 2.74
C TRP A 3 15.52 12.18 1.41
N VAL A 4 16.01 11.64 0.29
CA VAL A 4 15.77 12.22 -1.04
C VAL A 4 14.27 12.21 -1.35
N TYR A 5 13.56 11.13 -1.01
CA TYR A 5 12.11 11.06 -1.19
C TYR A 5 11.39 12.11 -0.34
N LEU A 6 11.80 12.31 0.91
CA LEU A 6 11.17 13.32 1.76
C LEU A 6 11.37 14.74 1.22
N ILE A 7 12.58 15.07 0.77
CA ILE A 7 12.90 16.36 0.16
C ILE A 7 12.07 16.55 -1.12
N LEU A 8 12.00 15.52 -1.96
CA LEU A 8 11.26 15.56 -3.21
C LEU A 8 9.75 15.74 -2.96
N TYR A 9 9.19 15.07 -1.96
CA TYR A 9 7.81 15.29 -1.51
C TYR A 9 7.57 16.73 -1.08
N PHE A 10 8.47 17.29 -0.26
CA PHE A 10 8.34 18.66 0.22
C PHE A 10 8.35 19.66 -0.95
N ILE A 11 9.35 19.55 -1.82
CA ILE A 11 9.50 20.44 -2.99
C ILE A 11 8.29 20.33 -3.92
N VAL A 12 7.89 19.10 -4.28
CA VAL A 12 6.77 18.89 -5.22
C VAL A 12 5.45 19.35 -4.61
N SER A 13 5.17 19.00 -3.35
CA SER A 13 3.90 19.34 -2.69
C SER A 13 3.76 20.83 -2.39
N ALA A 14 4.80 21.45 -1.81
CA ALA A 14 4.79 22.89 -1.53
C ALA A 14 4.83 23.70 -2.84
N GLY A 15 5.64 23.26 -3.81
CA GLY A 15 5.71 23.84 -5.14
C GLY A 15 4.37 23.77 -5.88
N ALA A 16 3.65 22.64 -5.77
CA ALA A 16 2.32 22.48 -6.35
C ALA A 16 1.32 23.49 -5.76
N PHE A 17 1.24 23.60 -4.43
CA PHE A 17 0.37 24.60 -3.80
C PHE A 17 0.72 26.03 -4.25
N TRP A 18 2.01 26.38 -4.21
CA TRP A 18 2.49 27.70 -4.59
C TRP A 18 2.20 28.02 -6.06
N ALA A 19 2.43 27.06 -6.96
CA ALA A 19 2.11 27.21 -8.38
C ALA A 19 0.61 27.41 -8.62
N GLY A 20 -0.23 26.65 -7.90
CA GLY A 20 -1.68 26.80 -7.92
C GLY A 20 -2.12 28.20 -7.49
N TYR A 21 -1.55 28.70 -6.39
CA TYR A 21 -1.93 29.98 -5.80
C TYR A 21 -1.39 31.20 -6.58
N VAL A 22 -0.10 31.20 -6.94
CA VAL A 22 0.59 32.36 -7.52
C VAL A 22 0.43 32.42 -9.04
N HIS A 23 0.57 31.29 -9.74
CA HIS A 23 0.59 31.28 -11.20
C HIS A 23 -0.78 30.94 -11.77
N ILE A 24 -1.29 29.75 -11.48
CA ILE A 24 -2.49 29.21 -12.14
C ILE A 24 -3.74 29.96 -11.68
N GLY A 25 -3.87 30.24 -10.39
CA GLY A 25 -4.97 31.01 -9.83
C GLY A 25 -5.07 32.45 -10.35
N ARG A 26 -4.02 33.00 -10.99
CA ARG A 26 -4.07 34.32 -11.65
C ARG A 26 -4.46 34.25 -13.12
N MET A 27 -4.46 33.06 -13.72
CA MET A 27 -4.84 32.88 -15.11
C MET A 27 -6.34 33.17 -15.34
N ARG A 28 -6.67 33.40 -16.61
CA ARG A 28 -8.06 33.52 -17.09
C ARG A 28 -8.81 32.19 -16.96
N ALA A 29 -10.13 32.26 -16.90
CA ALA A 29 -11.02 31.10 -16.72
C ALA A 29 -10.74 29.95 -17.70
N GLY A 30 -10.44 30.27 -18.96
CA GLY A 30 -10.13 29.27 -19.98
C GLY A 30 -8.90 28.41 -19.70
N TYR A 31 -8.03 28.78 -18.75
CA TYR A 31 -6.83 28.01 -18.40
C TYR A 31 -6.92 27.35 -17.02
N TRP A 32 -7.31 28.11 -15.98
CA TRP A 32 -7.30 27.54 -14.61
C TRP A 32 -8.39 26.49 -14.40
N ILE A 33 -9.55 26.62 -15.08
CA ILE A 33 -10.66 25.66 -14.94
C ILE A 33 -10.24 24.28 -15.48
N PRO A 34 -9.73 24.14 -16.72
CA PRO A 34 -9.25 22.84 -17.20
C PRO A 34 -8.16 22.23 -16.32
N ILE A 35 -7.24 23.03 -15.80
CA ILE A 35 -6.18 22.54 -14.90
C ILE A 35 -6.77 22.01 -13.58
N ALA A 36 -7.72 22.75 -12.98
CA ALA A 36 -8.39 22.30 -11.76
C ALA A 36 -9.17 21.00 -12.00
N ILE A 37 -9.88 20.88 -13.14
CA ILE A 37 -10.56 19.65 -13.54
C ILE A 37 -9.55 18.50 -13.71
N ALA A 38 -8.42 18.74 -14.37
CA ALA A 38 -7.37 17.73 -14.52
C ALA A 38 -6.82 17.25 -13.16
N CYS A 39 -6.63 18.16 -12.20
CA CYS A 39 -6.21 17.79 -10.84
C CYS A 39 -7.24 16.88 -10.16
N LEU A 40 -8.53 17.21 -10.26
CA LEU A 40 -9.61 16.38 -9.72
C LEU A 40 -9.65 15.00 -10.38
N LEU A 41 -9.52 14.94 -11.70
CA LEU A 41 -9.45 13.67 -12.44
C LEU A 41 -8.25 12.82 -11.98
N CYS A 42 -7.08 13.42 -11.77
CA CYS A 42 -5.92 12.71 -11.20
C CYS A 42 -6.22 12.19 -9.79
N ILE A 43 -6.78 13.01 -8.90
CA ILE A 43 -7.13 12.58 -7.53
C ILE A 43 -8.11 11.40 -7.56
N CYS A 44 -9.14 11.46 -8.41
CA CYS A 44 -10.09 10.38 -8.60
C CYS A 44 -9.40 9.12 -9.17
N ALA A 45 -8.54 9.27 -10.17
CA ALA A 45 -7.81 8.16 -10.78
C ALA A 45 -6.88 7.45 -9.78
N PHE A 46 -6.09 8.18 -9.00
CA PHE A 46 -5.25 7.59 -7.94
C PHE A 46 -6.08 6.90 -6.86
N THR A 47 -7.22 7.50 -6.48
CA THR A 47 -8.14 6.90 -5.52
C THR A 47 -8.74 5.59 -6.06
N ALA A 48 -9.09 5.56 -7.34
CA ALA A 48 -9.58 4.37 -8.02
C ALA A 48 -8.49 3.29 -8.11
N LEU A 49 -7.27 3.63 -8.51
CA LEU A 49 -6.14 2.68 -8.56
C LEU A 49 -5.89 2.03 -7.19
N ARG A 50 -6.01 2.78 -6.10
CA ARG A 50 -5.88 2.22 -4.75
C ARG A 50 -6.95 1.19 -4.42
N ARG A 51 -8.12 1.26 -5.06
CA ARG A 51 -9.20 0.26 -4.91
C ARG A 51 -8.94 -1.01 -5.73
N PHE A 52 -8.16 -0.90 -6.80
CA PHE A 52 -7.81 -1.96 -7.73
C PHE A 52 -6.29 -2.16 -7.82
N PRO A 53 -5.65 -2.71 -6.77
CA PRO A 53 -4.20 -2.86 -6.69
C PRO A 53 -3.60 -3.72 -7.80
N GLU A 54 -4.38 -4.58 -8.44
CA GLU A 54 -3.97 -5.34 -9.63
C GLU A 54 -3.57 -4.41 -10.79
N TYR A 55 -4.31 -3.32 -11.01
CA TYR A 55 -3.96 -2.33 -12.03
C TYR A 55 -2.84 -1.42 -11.53
N GLU A 56 -2.85 -1.05 -10.25
CA GLU A 56 -1.75 -0.28 -9.66
C GLU A 56 -0.41 -0.99 -9.83
N PHE A 57 -0.36 -2.29 -9.54
CA PHE A 57 0.84 -3.10 -9.65
C PHE A 57 1.31 -3.25 -11.11
N LYS A 58 0.39 -3.43 -12.06
CA LYS A 58 0.71 -3.59 -13.49
C LYS A 58 1.14 -2.29 -14.17
N ILE A 59 0.53 -1.17 -13.80
CA ILE A 59 0.77 0.13 -14.45
C ILE A 59 2.03 0.80 -13.88
N ILE A 60 2.27 0.67 -12.58
CA ILE A 60 3.39 1.36 -11.92
C ILE A 60 4.60 0.42 -11.86
N PRO A 61 5.68 0.72 -12.59
CA PRO A 61 6.90 -0.09 -12.54
C PRO A 61 7.43 -0.24 -11.12
N LEU A 62 8.01 -1.41 -10.80
CA LEU A 62 8.53 -1.74 -9.46
C LEU A 62 9.43 -0.63 -8.90
N PHE A 63 10.38 -0.15 -9.70
CA PHE A 63 11.35 0.89 -9.29
C PHE A 63 10.71 2.26 -9.01
N LEU A 64 9.49 2.52 -9.49
CA LEU A 64 8.74 3.74 -9.21
C LEU A 64 7.78 3.59 -8.02
N GLY A 65 7.66 2.41 -7.42
CA GLY A 65 6.71 2.15 -6.33
C GLY A 65 6.86 3.12 -5.15
N GLY A 66 8.09 3.35 -4.68
CA GLY A 66 8.34 4.30 -3.58
C GLY A 66 8.02 5.75 -3.94
N ILE A 67 8.28 6.15 -5.20
CA ILE A 67 7.92 7.48 -5.71
C ILE A 67 6.40 7.61 -5.82
N TYR A 68 5.72 6.58 -6.29
CA TYR A 68 4.27 6.56 -6.41
C TYR A 68 3.58 6.67 -5.04
N ASP A 69 4.05 5.94 -4.03
CA ASP A 69 3.52 6.01 -2.67
C ASP A 69 3.62 7.41 -2.07
N LEU A 70 4.68 8.13 -2.45
CA LEU A 70 5.00 9.48 -2.00
C LEU A 70 4.21 10.56 -2.77
N ILE A 71 4.20 10.47 -4.09
CA ILE A 71 3.68 11.52 -4.98
C ILE A 71 2.17 11.39 -5.18
N ASN A 72 1.59 10.18 -5.18
CA ASN A 72 0.15 9.87 -5.22
C ASN A 72 -0.82 11.04 -5.59
N PHE A 73 -1.89 11.27 -4.80
CA PHE A 73 -2.86 12.33 -5.07
C PHE A 73 -2.51 13.69 -4.42
N ILE A 74 -1.50 13.73 -3.54
CA ILE A 74 -1.26 14.87 -2.64
C ILE A 74 -0.84 16.15 -3.38
N PRO A 75 0.14 16.16 -4.30
CA PRO A 75 0.51 17.35 -5.07
C PRO A 75 -0.63 17.86 -5.93
N PHE A 76 -1.45 16.98 -6.51
CA PHE A 76 -2.63 17.38 -7.30
C PHE A 76 -3.69 18.02 -6.41
N ALA A 77 -3.93 17.47 -5.22
CA ALA A 77 -4.81 18.08 -4.23
C ALA A 77 -4.29 19.45 -3.79
N LEU A 78 -2.99 19.57 -3.51
CA LEU A 78 -2.39 20.84 -3.10
C LEU A 78 -2.38 21.88 -4.21
N LEU A 79 -2.15 21.48 -5.47
CA LEU A 79 -2.28 22.34 -6.64
C LEU A 79 -3.72 22.87 -6.76
N PHE A 80 -4.70 21.98 -6.67
CA PHE A 80 -6.12 22.32 -6.68
C PHE A 80 -6.49 23.29 -5.55
N MET A 81 -6.02 23.01 -4.32
CA MET A 81 -6.26 23.87 -3.16
C MET A 81 -5.59 25.24 -3.30
N GLY A 82 -4.41 25.32 -3.92
CA GLY A 82 -3.75 26.58 -4.24
C GLY A 82 -4.59 27.44 -5.20
N VAL A 83 -5.13 26.83 -6.26
CA VAL A 83 -6.04 27.50 -7.20
C VAL A 83 -7.32 27.95 -6.47
N ALA A 84 -7.92 27.06 -5.67
CA ALA A 84 -9.13 27.34 -4.92
C ALA A 84 -8.92 28.50 -3.93
N ALA A 85 -7.86 28.48 -3.12
CA ALA A 85 -7.54 29.54 -2.15
C ALA A 85 -7.47 30.91 -2.82
N ARG A 86 -6.92 30.99 -4.03
CA ARG A 86 -6.80 32.24 -4.78
C ARG A 86 -8.13 32.74 -5.37
N LYS A 87 -8.99 31.83 -5.82
CA LYS A 87 -10.24 32.16 -6.52
C LYS A 87 -11.43 32.38 -5.59
N THR A 88 -11.30 32.01 -4.32
CA THR A 88 -12.40 32.04 -3.38
C THR A 88 -12.67 33.45 -2.84
N VAL A 89 -13.95 33.83 -2.83
CA VAL A 89 -14.49 35.05 -2.21
C VAL A 89 -15.63 34.59 -1.29
N PRO A 90 -15.70 34.98 0.00
CA PRO A 90 -14.92 36.01 0.70
C PRO A 90 -13.53 35.57 1.19
N ALA A 91 -12.68 36.55 1.52
CA ALA A 91 -11.29 36.35 1.97
C ALA A 91 -11.15 35.51 3.25
N PHE A 92 -12.21 35.40 4.06
CA PHE A 92 -12.27 34.46 5.19
C PHE A 92 -11.97 33.05 4.67
N LEU A 93 -12.75 32.58 3.68
CA LEU A 93 -12.73 31.22 3.12
C LEU A 93 -11.35 30.80 2.56
N SER A 94 -10.49 31.76 2.21
CA SER A 94 -9.11 31.47 1.81
C SER A 94 -8.24 30.95 2.95
N LYS A 95 -8.51 31.32 4.20
CA LYS A 95 -7.75 30.86 5.37
C LYS A 95 -8.09 29.40 5.70
N GLU A 96 -9.36 29.01 5.61
CA GLU A 96 -9.80 27.63 5.80
C GLU A 96 -9.23 26.72 4.71
N ILE A 97 -9.22 27.15 3.45
CA ILE A 97 -8.61 26.38 2.36
C ILE A 97 -7.10 26.18 2.63
N PHE A 98 -6.41 27.20 3.14
CA PHE A 98 -5.00 27.07 3.52
C PHE A 98 -4.81 26.09 4.68
N ALA A 99 -5.69 26.11 5.68
CA ALA A 99 -5.68 25.16 6.78
C ALA A 99 -5.91 23.73 6.30
N ILE A 100 -6.88 23.51 5.40
CA ILE A 100 -7.12 22.18 4.80
C ILE A 100 -5.90 21.74 3.97
N ALA A 101 -5.25 22.66 3.23
CA ALA A 101 -4.03 22.34 2.49
C ALA A 101 -2.89 21.89 3.43
N ILE A 102 -2.72 22.55 4.59
CA ILE A 102 -1.78 22.10 5.62
C ILE A 102 -2.14 20.70 6.13
N ILE A 103 -3.43 20.43 6.39
CA ILE A 103 -3.89 19.10 6.84
C ILE A 103 -3.58 18.04 5.78
N ILE A 104 -3.86 18.29 4.51
CA ILE A 104 -3.55 17.38 3.39
C ILE A 104 -2.04 17.14 3.30
N PHE A 105 -1.23 18.20 3.40
CA PHE A 105 0.22 18.10 3.38
C PHE A 105 0.76 17.28 4.56
N SER A 106 0.26 17.52 5.77
CA SER A 106 0.62 16.74 6.97
C SER A 106 0.17 15.28 6.86
N PHE A 107 -0.99 15.02 6.25
CA PHE A 107 -1.45 13.66 5.98
C PHE A 107 -0.50 12.92 5.03
N GLY A 108 0.01 13.59 3.98
CA GLY A 108 1.02 12.99 3.11
C GLY A 108 2.36 12.74 3.82
N LEU A 109 2.80 13.63 4.73
CA LEU A 109 3.97 13.37 5.58
C LEU A 109 3.76 12.14 6.48
N TYR A 110 2.59 12.04 7.10
CA TYR A 110 2.21 10.88 7.90
C TYR A 110 2.25 9.58 7.09
N ARG A 111 1.78 9.61 5.83
CA ARG A 111 1.89 8.46 4.91
C ARG A 111 3.33 8.14 4.51
N ALA A 112 4.18 9.15 4.41
CA ALA A 112 5.61 9.01 4.13
C ALA A 112 6.45 8.69 5.38
N SER A 113 5.80 8.37 6.51
CA SER A 113 6.49 8.13 7.80
C SER A 113 7.49 7.00 7.77
N TRP A 114 7.35 6.02 6.87
CA TRP A 114 8.33 4.94 6.69
C TRP A 114 9.75 5.46 6.40
N ILE A 115 9.88 6.66 5.81
CA ILE A 115 11.18 7.28 5.50
C ILE A 115 11.95 7.67 6.76
N TYR A 116 11.25 8.20 7.78
CA TYR A 116 11.91 8.80 8.95
C TYR A 116 11.65 8.06 10.27
N SER A 117 10.55 7.32 10.39
CA SER A 117 10.24 6.51 11.57
C SER A 117 10.85 5.11 11.49
N GLY A 118 11.27 4.68 10.31
CA GLY A 118 11.63 3.29 10.05
C GLY A 118 10.46 2.34 10.22
N THR A 119 10.75 1.04 10.24
CA THR A 119 9.73 -0.02 10.32
C THR A 119 9.35 -0.39 11.76
N GLY A 120 10.14 0.03 12.75
CA GLY A 120 9.98 -0.39 14.15
C GLY A 120 10.28 -1.88 14.41
N VAL A 121 10.72 -2.63 13.38
CA VAL A 121 11.14 -4.02 13.51
C VAL A 121 12.59 -4.05 13.96
N ASN A 122 12.89 -4.85 14.99
CA ASN A 122 14.26 -5.10 15.41
C ASN A 122 14.90 -6.11 14.43
N PRO A 123 15.93 -5.73 13.64
CA PRO A 123 16.52 -6.62 12.64
C PRO A 123 17.15 -7.90 13.20
N GLN A 124 17.51 -7.90 14.48
CA GLN A 124 18.08 -9.05 15.17
C GLN A 124 17.01 -9.95 15.79
N LYS A 125 15.75 -9.53 15.82
CA LYS A 125 14.64 -10.27 16.41
C LYS A 125 13.74 -10.82 15.31
N GLN A 126 13.96 -12.07 14.95
CA GLN A 126 13.02 -12.85 14.14
C GLN A 126 12.47 -13.98 14.99
N VAL A 127 11.15 -14.15 14.97
CA VAL A 127 10.47 -15.17 15.76
C VAL A 127 9.86 -16.17 14.81
N PHE A 128 10.28 -17.43 14.91
CA PHE A 128 9.66 -18.54 14.20
C PHE A 128 8.90 -19.40 15.20
N SER A 129 7.76 -19.93 14.77
CA SER A 129 7.06 -20.96 15.54
C SER A 129 7.82 -22.29 15.52
N LEU A 130 7.44 -23.24 16.37
CA LEU A 130 8.02 -24.59 16.39
C LEU A 130 7.92 -25.31 15.03
N LYS A 131 6.95 -24.92 14.19
CA LYS A 131 6.75 -25.45 12.83
C LYS A 131 7.54 -24.69 11.76
N GLY A 132 8.35 -23.71 12.15
CA GLY A 132 9.20 -22.95 11.24
C GLY A 132 8.48 -21.82 10.49
N TYR A 133 7.29 -21.39 10.93
CA TYR A 133 6.60 -20.25 10.33
C TYR A 133 7.01 -18.95 11.02
N CYS A 134 7.30 -17.91 10.24
CA CYS A 134 7.61 -16.57 10.75
C CYS A 134 6.38 -15.97 11.44
N ALA A 135 6.53 -15.62 12.72
CA ALA A 135 5.57 -14.84 13.48
C ALA A 135 5.92 -13.35 13.36
N GLN A 136 4.90 -12.48 13.27
CA GLN A 136 5.12 -11.03 13.31
C GLN A 136 5.61 -10.59 14.70
N THR A 137 6.55 -9.65 14.74
CA THR A 137 7.10 -9.14 16.00
C THR A 137 6.47 -7.84 16.47
N THR A 138 5.70 -7.16 15.61
CA THR A 138 4.97 -5.93 15.94
C THR A 138 3.52 -6.01 15.48
N GLY A 139 2.67 -5.06 15.90
CA GLY A 139 1.25 -5.04 15.52
C GLY A 139 0.97 -4.66 14.06
N HIS A 140 1.96 -4.16 13.32
CA HIS A 140 1.80 -3.59 11.98
C HIS A 140 2.61 -4.32 10.90
N THR A 141 3.22 -5.46 11.23
CA THR A 141 4.12 -6.23 10.34
C THR A 141 3.58 -7.58 9.90
N CYS A 142 2.26 -7.78 9.97
CA CYS A 142 1.62 -9.00 9.45
C CYS A 142 1.91 -9.25 7.97
N GLY A 143 1.95 -8.19 7.14
CA GLY A 143 2.33 -8.27 5.74
C GLY A 143 3.78 -8.75 5.54
N PRO A 144 4.78 -8.05 6.08
CA PRO A 144 6.18 -8.49 6.05
C PRO A 144 6.41 -9.92 6.54
N ALA A 145 5.83 -10.31 7.69
CA ALA A 145 5.94 -11.67 8.21
C ALA A 145 5.26 -12.71 7.29
N SER A 146 4.13 -12.37 6.68
CA SER A 146 3.49 -13.22 5.66
C SER A 146 4.33 -13.36 4.41
N ALA A 147 4.97 -12.27 3.95
CA ALA A 147 5.89 -12.33 2.82
C ALA A 147 7.10 -13.23 3.11
N VAL A 148 7.64 -13.23 4.32
CA VAL A 148 8.69 -14.17 4.73
C VAL A 148 8.19 -15.61 4.62
N ASN A 149 7.02 -15.94 5.20
CA ASN A 149 6.44 -17.28 5.10
C ASN A 149 6.21 -17.71 3.64
N PHE A 150 5.70 -16.80 2.81
CA PHE A 150 5.47 -17.03 1.39
C PHE A 150 6.77 -17.32 0.63
N LEU A 151 7.78 -16.46 0.77
CA LEU A 151 9.08 -16.60 0.11
C LEU A 151 9.83 -17.85 0.58
N GLN A 152 9.74 -18.19 1.87
CA GLN A 152 10.36 -19.39 2.44
C GLN A 152 9.86 -20.68 1.77
N MET A 153 8.59 -20.75 1.37
CA MET A 153 8.04 -21.91 0.64
C MET A 153 8.58 -22.03 -0.79
N TYR A 154 9.16 -20.98 -1.34
CA TYR A 154 9.92 -20.98 -2.59
C TYR A 154 11.44 -21.09 -2.35
N ASN A 155 11.87 -21.41 -1.12
CA ASN A 155 13.27 -21.46 -0.67
C ASN A 155 14.01 -20.11 -0.78
N ILE A 156 13.28 -18.99 -0.82
CA ILE A 156 13.86 -17.65 -0.87
C ILE A 156 13.99 -17.11 0.55
N GLN A 157 15.24 -16.84 0.96
CA GLN A 157 15.54 -16.35 2.30
C GLN A 157 15.18 -14.87 2.43
N ALA A 158 14.34 -14.55 3.40
CA ALA A 158 13.99 -13.17 3.75
C ALA A 158 13.78 -13.03 5.26
N THR A 159 13.99 -11.82 5.77
CA THR A 159 13.68 -11.48 7.18
C THR A 159 12.46 -10.56 7.27
N GLU A 160 11.79 -10.55 8.43
CA GLU A 160 10.66 -9.62 8.66
C GLU A 160 11.11 -8.16 8.50
N ALA A 161 12.29 -7.82 9.02
CA ALA A 161 12.84 -6.46 8.93
C ALA A 161 13.17 -6.06 7.49
N GLU A 162 13.73 -6.98 6.70
CA GLU A 162 13.98 -6.77 5.28
C GLU A 162 12.68 -6.54 4.51
N MET A 163 11.70 -7.43 4.66
CA MET A 163 10.41 -7.30 3.96
C MET A 163 9.65 -6.05 4.40
N ALA A 164 9.73 -5.67 5.69
CA ALA A 164 9.12 -4.44 6.19
C ALA A 164 9.73 -3.19 5.55
N LYS A 165 11.05 -3.21 5.29
CA LYS A 165 11.76 -2.12 4.61
C LYS A 165 11.37 -2.06 3.15
N LEU A 166 11.44 -3.19 2.43
CA LEU A 166 11.10 -3.29 1.01
C LEU A 166 9.65 -2.90 0.73
N SER A 167 8.74 -3.22 1.65
CA SER A 167 7.32 -2.95 1.49
C SER A 167 6.89 -1.59 2.05
N HIS A 168 7.83 -0.72 2.45
CA HIS A 168 7.56 0.60 3.03
C HIS A 168 6.56 0.55 4.21
N THR A 169 6.69 -0.45 5.06
CA THR A 169 5.76 -0.69 6.17
C THR A 169 5.80 0.48 7.16
N THR A 170 4.61 0.96 7.55
CA THR A 170 4.45 2.05 8.52
C THR A 170 3.82 1.55 9.82
N TYR A 171 4.17 2.16 10.96
CA TYR A 171 3.51 1.89 12.25
C TYR A 171 1.99 2.16 12.19
N ALA A 172 1.63 3.20 11.45
CA ALA A 172 0.28 3.71 11.30
C ALA A 172 -0.67 2.80 10.53
N ASN A 173 -0.23 2.34 9.35
CA ASN A 173 -1.13 1.69 8.38
C ASN A 173 -0.65 0.29 7.99
N GLY A 174 0.47 -0.19 8.53
CA GLY A 174 1.12 -1.41 8.05
C GLY A 174 1.56 -1.26 6.60
N VAL A 175 1.11 -2.17 5.75
CA VAL A 175 1.44 -2.26 4.32
C VAL A 175 0.17 -2.52 3.50
N ASN A 176 0.11 -1.97 2.28
CA ASN A 176 -0.96 -2.26 1.33
C ASN A 176 -0.60 -3.37 0.32
N THR A 177 -1.59 -3.89 -0.42
CA THR A 177 -1.42 -4.96 -1.40
C THR A 177 -0.32 -4.69 -2.44
N ALA A 178 -0.33 -3.51 -3.07
CA ALA A 178 0.64 -3.17 -4.11
C ALA A 178 2.07 -3.02 -3.55
N GLN A 179 2.21 -2.39 -2.38
CA GLN A 179 3.50 -2.27 -1.68
C GLN A 179 4.08 -3.64 -1.33
N LEU A 180 3.25 -4.54 -0.79
CA LEU A 180 3.68 -5.89 -0.44
C LEU A 180 4.04 -6.70 -1.69
N ALA A 181 3.23 -6.60 -2.75
CA ALA A 181 3.50 -7.28 -4.02
C ALA A 181 4.81 -6.80 -4.65
N ARG A 182 5.09 -5.49 -4.63
CA ARG A 182 6.37 -4.95 -5.12
C ARG A 182 7.57 -5.48 -4.33
N ALA A 183 7.46 -5.52 -3.00
CA ALA A 183 8.51 -6.08 -2.15
C ALA A 183 8.77 -7.57 -2.44
N VAL A 184 7.70 -8.36 -2.58
CA VAL A 184 7.78 -9.78 -2.95
C VAL A 184 8.35 -9.93 -4.36
N ALA A 185 7.94 -9.11 -5.32
CA ALA A 185 8.45 -9.13 -6.69
C ALA A 185 9.94 -8.77 -6.77
N GLU A 186 10.39 -7.79 -5.99
CA GLU A 186 11.81 -7.43 -5.92
C GLU A 186 12.65 -8.62 -5.40
N LYS A 187 12.18 -9.27 -4.34
CA LYS A 187 12.90 -10.39 -3.72
C LYS A 187 12.83 -11.67 -4.56
N ALA A 188 11.66 -12.01 -5.11
CA ALA A 188 11.46 -13.20 -5.93
C ALA A 188 12.05 -13.05 -7.34
N GLY A 189 12.03 -11.84 -7.89
CA GLY A 189 12.61 -11.54 -9.21
C GLY A 189 14.12 -11.71 -9.25
N ALA A 190 14.81 -11.52 -8.11
CA ALA A 190 16.24 -11.84 -7.99
C ALA A 190 16.56 -13.33 -8.23
N GLU A 191 15.56 -14.21 -8.02
CA GLU A 191 15.63 -15.65 -8.28
C GLU A 191 14.94 -16.04 -9.61
N GLY A 192 14.58 -15.07 -10.44
CA GLY A 192 13.94 -15.30 -11.75
C GLY A 192 12.44 -15.64 -11.69
N LEU A 193 11.78 -15.43 -10.54
CA LEU A 193 10.34 -15.67 -10.39
C LEU A 193 9.52 -14.41 -10.67
N GLU A 194 8.40 -14.57 -11.37
CA GLU A 194 7.46 -13.49 -11.67
C GLU A 194 6.30 -13.47 -10.68
N VAL A 195 6.00 -12.30 -10.12
CA VAL A 195 4.90 -12.08 -9.17
C VAL A 195 3.77 -11.33 -9.85
N ASP A 196 2.51 -11.70 -9.56
CA ASP A 196 1.32 -10.95 -9.98
C ASP A 196 0.37 -10.68 -8.81
N VAL A 197 -0.55 -9.76 -9.06
CA VAL A 197 -1.68 -9.43 -8.19
C VAL A 197 -2.97 -9.60 -8.97
N THR A 198 -3.93 -10.32 -8.40
CA THR A 198 -5.26 -10.46 -8.99
C THR A 198 -6.36 -10.34 -7.94
N ALA A 199 -7.49 -9.77 -8.36
CA ALA A 199 -8.75 -10.03 -7.71
C ALA A 199 -9.30 -11.38 -8.19
N THR A 200 -9.91 -12.17 -7.32
CA THR A 200 -10.43 -13.51 -7.65
C THR A 200 -11.61 -13.90 -6.77
N ASP A 201 -12.39 -14.87 -7.23
CA ASP A 201 -13.41 -15.55 -6.44
C ASP A 201 -12.88 -16.84 -5.81
N TRP A 202 -13.74 -17.54 -5.07
CA TRP A 202 -13.39 -18.79 -4.37
C TRP A 202 -12.93 -19.90 -5.30
N GLN A 203 -13.60 -20.05 -6.45
CA GLN A 203 -13.31 -21.14 -7.37
C GLN A 203 -11.92 -20.94 -7.98
N ALA A 204 -11.65 -19.73 -8.49
CA ALA A 204 -10.35 -19.41 -9.04
C ALA A 204 -9.24 -19.39 -7.96
N LEU A 205 -9.55 -19.06 -6.70
CA LEU A 205 -8.62 -19.24 -5.58
C LEU A 205 -8.25 -20.71 -5.36
N ALA A 206 -9.23 -21.62 -5.45
CA ALA A 206 -9.02 -23.05 -5.28
C ALA A 206 -8.25 -23.70 -6.45
N GLU A 207 -8.23 -23.05 -7.62
CA GLU A 207 -7.47 -23.49 -8.79
C GLU A 207 -6.08 -22.84 -8.85
N LEU A 208 -5.84 -21.76 -8.09
CA LEU A 208 -4.59 -21.01 -8.10
C LEU A 208 -3.42 -21.85 -7.57
N LYS A 209 -2.24 -21.65 -8.17
CA LYS A 209 -0.97 -22.18 -7.68
C LYS A 209 -0.69 -21.66 -6.26
N ARG A 210 -0.36 -22.58 -5.36
CA ARG A 210 -0.01 -22.29 -3.96
C ARG A 210 1.50 -22.29 -3.77
N PRO A 211 2.01 -21.61 -2.71
CA PRO A 211 1.26 -20.73 -1.81
C PRO A 211 0.88 -19.40 -2.48
N CYS A 212 -0.01 -18.64 -1.84
CA CYS A 212 -0.33 -17.27 -2.24
C CYS A 212 -0.63 -16.40 -1.00
N ILE A 213 -0.39 -15.08 -1.10
CA ILE A 213 -0.67 -14.13 -0.01
C ILE A 213 -2.05 -13.53 -0.26
N THR A 214 -2.82 -13.35 0.82
CA THR A 214 -4.13 -12.70 0.76
C THR A 214 -4.34 -11.72 1.90
N PHE A 215 -5.34 -10.86 1.74
CA PHE A 215 -5.82 -9.92 2.75
C PHE A 215 -7.17 -10.39 3.29
N ILE A 216 -7.31 -10.38 4.63
CA ILE A 216 -8.55 -10.66 5.34
C ILE A 216 -8.87 -9.52 6.30
N LYS A 217 -10.15 -9.29 6.56
CA LYS A 217 -10.63 -8.35 7.57
C LYS A 217 -10.39 -8.95 8.96
N TYR A 218 -9.59 -8.28 9.78
CA TYR A 218 -9.32 -8.72 11.15
C TYR A 218 -10.22 -8.00 12.15
N THR A 219 -10.38 -6.68 12.00
CA THR A 219 -11.38 -5.89 12.70
C THR A 219 -12.10 -4.96 11.72
N TYR A 220 -13.04 -4.13 12.19
CA TYR A 220 -13.74 -3.20 11.31
C TYR A 220 -12.78 -2.22 10.59
N TRP A 221 -11.69 -1.82 11.25
CA TRP A 221 -10.73 -0.81 10.74
C TRP A 221 -9.38 -1.38 10.33
N VAL A 222 -9.15 -2.69 10.53
CA VAL A 222 -7.83 -3.30 10.36
C VAL A 222 -7.95 -4.53 9.47
N ASP A 223 -7.22 -4.49 8.35
CA ASP A 223 -6.94 -5.66 7.53
C ASP A 223 -5.72 -6.39 8.06
N HIS A 224 -5.66 -7.68 7.74
CA HIS A 224 -4.61 -8.59 8.12
C HIS A 224 -4.15 -9.40 6.92
N VAL A 225 -2.88 -9.77 6.91
CA VAL A 225 -2.25 -10.47 5.81
C VAL A 225 -1.94 -11.89 6.25
N VAL A 226 -2.28 -12.86 5.41
CA VAL A 226 -2.03 -14.29 5.66
C VAL A 226 -1.53 -14.97 4.40
N VAL A 227 -0.92 -16.15 4.54
CA VAL A 227 -0.44 -16.96 3.41
C VAL A 227 -1.32 -18.18 3.26
N ILE A 228 -2.09 -18.28 2.18
CA ILE A 228 -2.86 -19.48 1.86
C ILE A 228 -1.89 -20.58 1.44
N THR A 229 -2.01 -21.73 2.10
CA THR A 229 -1.20 -22.92 1.86
C THR A 229 -1.98 -24.01 1.12
N GLY A 230 -3.31 -24.01 1.24
CA GLY A 230 -4.16 -24.96 0.55
C GLY A 230 -5.63 -24.62 0.65
N VAL A 231 -6.39 -25.14 -0.31
CA VAL A 231 -7.84 -25.34 -0.21
C VAL A 231 -8.02 -26.85 -0.31
N ASP A 232 -8.86 -27.43 0.54
CA ASP A 232 -9.10 -28.86 0.55
C ASP A 232 -9.80 -29.35 -0.74
N GLU A 233 -9.76 -30.66 -0.98
CA GLU A 233 -10.34 -31.26 -2.20
C GLU A 233 -11.86 -31.07 -2.28
N THR A 234 -12.54 -30.97 -1.13
CA THR A 234 -13.98 -30.70 -1.05
C THR A 234 -14.32 -29.23 -1.31
N MET A 235 -13.34 -28.34 -1.36
CA MET A 235 -13.51 -26.89 -1.48
C MET A 235 -14.35 -26.25 -0.36
N GLU A 236 -14.33 -26.87 0.82
CA GLU A 236 -15.09 -26.45 2.00
C GLU A 236 -14.19 -25.81 3.06
N HIS A 237 -12.88 -26.06 3.01
CA HIS A 237 -11.93 -25.51 3.95
C HIS A 237 -10.72 -24.87 3.26
N VAL A 238 -10.23 -23.76 3.81
CA VAL A 238 -8.98 -23.12 3.42
C VAL A 238 -8.00 -23.14 4.58
N SER A 239 -6.76 -23.56 4.30
CA SER A 239 -5.64 -23.49 5.24
C SER A 239 -4.73 -22.33 4.89
N PHE A 240 -4.32 -21.60 5.92
CA PHE A 240 -3.41 -20.47 5.79
C PHE A 240 -2.51 -20.31 7.01
N ILE A 241 -1.33 -19.73 6.82
CA ILE A 241 -0.44 -19.32 7.89
C ILE A 241 -0.86 -17.93 8.35
N ASP A 242 -1.20 -17.84 9.63
CA ASP A 242 -1.42 -16.58 10.32
C ASP A 242 -0.10 -16.12 10.97
N PRO A 243 0.45 -14.96 10.56
CA PRO A 243 1.65 -14.41 11.18
C PRO A 243 1.43 -14.00 12.65
N VAL A 244 0.19 -13.86 13.13
CA VAL A 244 -0.10 -13.71 14.56
C VAL A 244 0.21 -15.03 15.27
N GLY A 245 1.41 -15.09 15.86
CA GLY A 245 1.94 -16.28 16.52
C GLY A 245 2.54 -17.33 15.59
N GLY A 246 2.51 -17.12 14.25
CA GLY A 246 3.15 -18.01 13.27
C GLY A 246 2.50 -19.40 13.22
N ASN A 247 1.18 -19.46 13.09
CA ASN A 247 0.43 -20.71 13.19
C ASN A 247 -0.33 -21.03 11.91
N LEU A 248 -0.41 -22.32 11.57
CA LEU A 248 -1.34 -22.80 10.53
C LEU A 248 -2.77 -22.80 11.10
N LYS A 249 -3.69 -22.17 10.39
CA LYS A 249 -5.12 -22.16 10.68
C LYS A 249 -5.87 -22.76 9.50
N THR A 250 -7.04 -23.32 9.79
CA THR A 250 -7.99 -23.80 8.78
C THR A 250 -9.35 -23.22 9.10
N TYR A 251 -9.97 -22.56 8.13
CA TYR A 251 -11.32 -22.01 8.23
C TYR A 251 -12.25 -22.67 7.23
N ASP A 252 -13.52 -22.77 7.62
CA ASP A 252 -14.61 -23.08 6.71
C ASP A 252 -14.73 -21.96 5.66
N LYS A 253 -15.06 -22.34 4.44
CA LYS A 253 -15.26 -21.45 3.30
C LYS A 253 -16.16 -20.27 3.64
N ASP A 254 -17.33 -20.52 4.22
CA ASP A 254 -18.30 -19.47 4.50
C ASP A 254 -17.75 -18.43 5.49
N ILE A 255 -16.99 -18.88 6.49
CA ILE A 255 -16.33 -18.00 7.46
C ILE A 255 -15.25 -17.19 6.76
N PHE A 256 -14.42 -17.84 5.94
CA PHE A 256 -13.35 -17.16 5.22
C PHE A 256 -13.90 -16.12 4.23
N LEU A 257 -14.95 -16.44 3.46
CA LEU A 257 -15.55 -15.53 2.49
C LEU A 257 -16.14 -14.26 3.12
N GLN A 258 -16.60 -14.33 4.38
CA GLN A 258 -17.09 -13.15 5.10
C GLN A 258 -15.99 -12.14 5.46
N ILE A 259 -14.75 -12.60 5.59
CA ILE A 259 -13.62 -11.76 5.97
C ILE A 259 -12.65 -11.53 4.81
N TRP A 260 -12.68 -12.33 3.76
CA TRP A 260 -11.73 -12.25 2.66
C TRP A 260 -11.94 -10.99 1.82
N ARG A 261 -10.83 -10.35 1.42
CA ARG A 261 -10.84 -9.15 0.58
C ARG A 261 -10.82 -9.45 -0.93
N GLY A 262 -10.71 -10.72 -1.32
CA GLY A 262 -10.74 -11.14 -2.73
C GLY A 262 -9.45 -10.86 -3.52
N GLN A 263 -8.37 -10.41 -2.87
CA GLN A 263 -7.12 -10.04 -3.52
C GLN A 263 -6.00 -11.00 -3.16
N ILE A 264 -5.25 -11.41 -4.18
CA ILE A 264 -4.18 -12.41 -4.06
C ILE A 264 -2.89 -11.90 -4.69
N ILE A 265 -1.77 -12.16 -4.00
CA ILE A 265 -0.40 -12.03 -4.54
C ILE A 265 0.16 -13.44 -4.70
N TYR A 266 0.67 -13.78 -5.88
CA TYR A 266 1.16 -15.13 -6.19
C TYR A 266 2.33 -15.09 -7.18
N ILE A 267 3.06 -16.20 -7.28
CA ILE A 267 4.10 -16.41 -8.29
C ILE A 267 3.51 -17.19 -9.47
N LYS A 268 3.79 -16.73 -10.69
CA LYS A 268 3.31 -17.37 -11.92
C LYS A 268 3.95 -18.73 -12.18
#